data_AF-A0A6C0D9G1-F1
#
_entry.id   AF-A0A6C0D9G1-F1
#
_cell.length_a   1.000
_cell.length_b   1.000
_cell.length_c   1.000
_cell.angle_alpha   90.00
_cell.angle_beta   90.00
_cell.angle_gamma   90.00
#
_symmetry.space_group_name_H-M   'P 1'
#
loop_
_entity.id
_entity.type
_entity.pdbx_description
1 polymer ?
#
loop_
_entity_poly.entity_id
_entity_poly.type
_entity_poly.pdbx_seq_one_letter_code
_entity_poly.pdbx_strand_id
1 'polypeptide(L)'
;MPATSKIDEKKKQQQKEQSSSSSTGSKFANFFMSIFTILIYFGILIIIGSLGLYSGKVAQANILPTCSYFKPYTNMDVPIQEISIDINVVKTDKGAWSTKIKFPLQENFKIINDTFEILHKWTNGENTNIYKLYIATILQELIACNFTITNNINNFMNSILTETIYILLSPYILFFTTLLTFVVNGLYMSLLWFYNIYLLFSEKDDKNKETDAEGIHKVNWKNGNIWTFFNILWFIFYIWVFIVLFFIAGSWLIIPITSCLISLFCLFFPLFMRSKYTKNDQKYNLYETIKHVLKFKLNIIMVILSLIVILSASSNFGGYAAFVALVACIILYFFTPIYHQYLPKSPDNSTYGLGDYVQAVKKCIPTAKGEPIHEPTMWERIWKIL
;
A
#
# COMPACT_ATOMS: atom_id res chain seq x y z
N MET A 1 -59.32 -2.14 45.10
CA MET A 1 -58.31 -2.54 44.10
C MET A 1 -57.03 -1.72 44.30
N PRO A 2 -55.99 -2.26 44.97
CA PRO A 2 -54.67 -1.65 45.06
C PRO A 2 -53.63 -2.59 44.40
N ALA A 3 -53.49 -2.54 43.07
CA ALA A 3 -52.51 -3.35 42.34
C ALA A 3 -51.48 -2.51 41.57
N THR A 4 -51.71 -1.21 41.40
CA THR A 4 -50.80 -0.28 40.70
C THR A 4 -49.63 0.18 41.54
N SER A 5 -49.78 0.33 42.87
CA SER A 5 -48.69 0.88 43.71
C SER A 5 -47.49 -0.06 43.86
N LYS A 6 -47.71 -1.38 43.95
CA LYS A 6 -46.61 -2.37 44.07
C LYS A 6 -45.82 -2.57 42.78
N ILE A 7 -46.45 -2.37 41.62
CA ILE A 7 -45.79 -2.48 40.32
C ILE A 7 -44.95 -1.22 40.05
N ASP A 8 -45.46 -0.04 40.39
CA ASP A 8 -44.71 1.21 40.29
C ASP A 8 -43.56 1.30 41.31
N GLU A 9 -43.73 0.75 42.51
CA GLU A 9 -42.63 0.60 43.47
C GLU A 9 -41.55 -0.37 42.98
N LYS A 10 -41.93 -1.50 42.35
CA LYS A 10 -40.96 -2.43 41.74
C LYS A 10 -40.24 -1.84 40.54
N LYS A 11 -40.91 -1.05 39.69
CA LYS A 11 -40.25 -0.32 38.59
C LYS A 11 -39.31 0.77 39.10
N LYS A 12 -39.70 1.50 40.17
CA LYS A 12 -38.83 2.47 40.83
C LYS A 12 -37.67 1.82 41.58
N GLN A 13 -37.85 0.62 42.14
CA GLN A 13 -36.79 -0.18 42.75
C GLN A 13 -35.84 -0.76 41.70
N GLN A 14 -36.34 -1.29 40.58
CA GLN A 14 -35.49 -1.74 39.46
C GLN A 14 -34.73 -0.59 38.80
N GLN A 15 -35.34 0.60 38.63
CA GLN A 15 -34.63 1.79 38.20
C GLN A 15 -33.62 2.30 39.24
N LYS A 16 -33.92 2.18 40.55
CA LYS A 16 -32.97 2.50 41.63
C LYS A 16 -31.82 1.50 41.70
N GLU A 17 -32.05 0.20 41.52
CA GLU A 17 -31.02 -0.85 41.55
C GLU A 17 -30.13 -0.84 40.28
N GLN A 18 -30.68 -0.48 39.12
CA GLN A 18 -29.89 -0.21 37.91
C GLN A 18 -29.10 1.11 37.98
N SER A 19 -29.56 2.10 38.75
CA SER A 19 -28.82 3.37 38.94
C SER A 19 -27.88 3.38 40.16
N SER A 20 -28.00 2.40 41.06
CA SER A 20 -27.19 2.30 42.30
C SER A 20 -26.12 1.20 42.32
N SER A 21 -25.88 0.49 41.21
CA SER A 21 -24.86 -0.58 41.16
C SER A 21 -23.61 -0.30 40.31
N SER A 22 -23.50 0.87 39.68
CA SER A 22 -22.19 1.37 39.24
C SER A 22 -21.66 2.31 40.32
N SER A 23 -20.82 1.81 41.22
CA SER A 23 -20.11 2.67 42.18
C SER A 23 -19.37 3.80 41.43
N THR A 24 -19.21 4.98 42.02
CA THR A 24 -18.44 6.08 41.40
C THR A 24 -17.06 5.62 40.91
N GLY A 25 -16.44 4.66 41.63
CA GLY A 25 -15.21 3.99 41.22
C GLY A 25 -15.32 3.22 39.91
N SER A 26 -16.44 2.51 39.65
CA SER A 26 -16.67 1.82 38.37
C SER A 26 -16.82 2.79 37.19
N LYS A 27 -17.46 3.96 37.38
CA LYS A 27 -17.55 5.00 36.34
C LYS A 27 -16.19 5.62 36.02
N PHE A 28 -15.38 5.85 37.04
CA PHE A 28 -14.02 6.34 36.89
C PHE A 28 -13.12 5.32 36.17
N ALA A 29 -13.18 4.05 36.57
CA ALA A 29 -12.47 2.97 35.89
C ALA A 29 -12.88 2.86 34.42
N ASN A 30 -14.18 2.93 34.11
CA ASN A 30 -14.70 2.90 32.74
C ASN A 30 -14.23 4.09 31.90
N PHE A 31 -14.20 5.30 32.48
CA PHE A 31 -13.64 6.47 31.81
C PHE A 31 -12.17 6.31 31.47
N PHE A 32 -11.34 5.88 32.43
CA PHE A 32 -9.92 5.63 32.19
C PHE A 32 -9.68 4.54 31.15
N MET A 33 -10.40 3.43 31.25
CA MET A 33 -10.32 2.34 30.26
C MET A 33 -10.77 2.80 28.88
N SER A 34 -11.81 3.62 28.79
CA SER A 34 -12.30 4.20 27.54
C SER A 34 -11.24 5.09 26.90
N ILE A 35 -10.66 6.03 27.66
CA ILE A 35 -9.57 6.89 27.17
C ILE A 35 -8.39 6.04 26.72
N PHE A 36 -7.93 5.10 27.55
CA PHE A 36 -6.77 4.26 27.23
C PHE A 36 -6.99 3.46 25.95
N THR A 37 -8.17 2.86 25.79
CA THR A 37 -8.55 2.12 24.58
C THR A 37 -8.54 3.02 23.35
N ILE A 38 -9.14 4.21 23.45
CA ILE A 38 -9.17 5.15 22.33
C ILE A 38 -7.75 5.66 22.00
N LEU A 39 -6.90 5.90 23.00
CA LEU A 39 -5.50 6.28 22.81
C LEU A 39 -4.72 5.23 22.03
N ILE A 40 -4.93 3.94 22.33
CA ILE A 40 -4.32 2.84 21.58
C ILE A 40 -4.80 2.84 20.13
N TYR A 41 -6.11 2.89 19.89
CA TYR A 41 -6.66 2.90 18.54
C TYR A 41 -6.17 4.10 17.72
N PHE A 42 -6.15 5.27 18.35
CA PHE A 42 -5.66 6.49 17.71
C PHE A 42 -4.14 6.43 17.45
N GLY A 43 -3.36 5.89 18.38
CA GLY A 43 -1.93 5.65 18.18
C GLY A 43 -1.66 4.72 17.00
N ILE A 44 -2.40 3.62 16.89
CA ILE A 44 -2.33 2.69 15.74
C ILE A 44 -2.70 3.42 14.43
N LEU A 45 -3.76 4.24 14.45
CA LEU A 45 -4.18 5.04 13.30
C LEU A 45 -3.06 5.97 12.83
N ILE A 46 -2.42 6.70 13.75
CA ILE A 46 -1.29 7.59 13.43
C ILE A 46 -0.08 6.81 12.89
N ILE A 47 0.22 5.63 13.44
CA ILE A 47 1.31 4.78 12.94
C ILE A 47 1.01 4.32 11.51
N ILE A 48 -0.15 3.72 11.25
CA ILE A 48 -0.55 3.26 9.91
C ILE A 48 -0.59 4.46 8.95
N GLY A 49 -1.09 5.61 9.40
CA GLY A 49 -1.10 6.85 8.65
C GLY A 49 0.29 7.35 8.26
N SER A 50 1.26 7.22 9.16
CA SER A 50 2.67 7.57 8.91
C SER A 50 3.31 6.63 7.90
N LEU A 51 3.02 5.33 7.98
CA LEU A 51 3.45 4.34 7.00
C LEU A 51 2.86 4.63 5.62
N GLY A 52 1.56 4.97 5.58
CA GLY A 52 0.88 5.39 4.37
C GLY A 52 1.51 6.63 3.75
N LEU A 53 1.84 7.65 4.56
CA LEU A 53 2.54 8.84 4.08
C LEU A 53 3.90 8.49 3.45
N TYR A 54 4.66 7.57 4.06
CA TYR A 54 5.92 7.09 3.49
C TYR A 54 5.71 6.40 2.14
N SER A 55 4.72 5.50 2.04
CA SER A 55 4.33 4.89 0.77
C SER A 55 3.90 5.93 -0.28
N GLY A 56 3.25 7.01 0.14
CA GLY A 56 2.94 8.18 -0.67
C GLY A 56 4.19 8.84 -1.27
N LYS A 57 5.25 8.99 -0.48
CA LYS A 57 6.52 9.55 -0.96
C LYS A 57 7.26 8.58 -1.87
N VAL A 58 7.21 7.27 -1.61
CA VAL A 58 7.72 6.24 -2.52
C VAL A 58 6.98 6.30 -3.87
N ALA A 59 5.66 6.47 -3.84
CA ALA A 59 4.85 6.57 -5.05
C ALA A 59 5.15 7.85 -5.86
N GLN A 60 5.46 8.95 -5.18
CA GLN A 60 5.93 10.19 -5.83
C GLN A 60 7.30 10.00 -6.50
N ALA A 61 8.19 9.19 -5.90
CA ALA A 61 9.45 8.80 -6.52
C ALA A 61 9.26 7.82 -7.69
N ASN A 62 8.08 7.20 -7.82
CA ASN A 62 7.66 6.33 -8.93
C ASN A 62 8.65 5.17 -9.22
N ILE A 63 9.34 4.70 -8.17
CA ILE A 63 10.38 3.65 -8.25
C ILE A 63 9.81 2.22 -8.21
N LEU A 64 8.52 2.06 -7.87
CA LEU A 64 7.88 0.75 -7.81
C LEU A 64 7.85 0.09 -9.20
N PRO A 65 7.91 -1.25 -9.28
CA PRO A 65 7.92 -1.97 -10.56
C PRO A 65 6.50 -2.03 -11.15
N THR A 66 6.00 -0.89 -11.60
CA THR A 66 4.67 -0.71 -12.21
C THR A 66 4.59 -1.17 -13.67
N CYS A 67 5.72 -1.41 -14.34
CA CYS A 67 5.75 -1.67 -15.78
C CYS A 67 6.52 -2.95 -16.06
N SER A 68 5.83 -3.92 -16.66
CA SER A 68 6.34 -5.26 -16.99
C SER A 68 7.47 -5.27 -18.04
N TYR A 69 7.71 -4.14 -18.73
CA TYR A 69 8.76 -4.01 -19.73
C TYR A 69 10.15 -3.77 -19.17
N PHE A 70 10.30 -3.40 -17.89
CA PHE A 70 11.60 -3.09 -17.29
C PHE A 70 11.95 -4.07 -16.17
N LYS A 71 13.17 -3.98 -15.65
CA LYS A 71 13.57 -4.64 -14.41
C LYS A 71 12.53 -4.39 -13.29
N PRO A 72 12.18 -5.42 -12.50
CA PRO A 72 12.81 -6.75 -12.44
C PRO A 72 12.22 -7.78 -13.41
N TYR A 73 11.24 -7.40 -14.24
CA TYR A 73 10.53 -8.33 -15.13
C TYR A 73 11.34 -8.67 -16.38
N THR A 74 12.09 -7.69 -16.90
CA THR A 74 12.99 -7.86 -18.05
C THR A 74 14.41 -7.43 -17.70
N ASN A 75 15.32 -7.49 -18.69
CA ASN A 75 16.68 -6.98 -18.55
C ASN A 75 16.81 -5.47 -18.81
N MET A 76 15.74 -4.78 -19.24
CA MET A 76 15.81 -3.36 -19.55
C MET A 76 15.81 -2.50 -18.28
N ASP A 77 16.77 -1.58 -18.18
CA ASP A 77 16.84 -0.66 -17.05
C ASP A 77 15.68 0.33 -17.05
N VAL A 78 15.26 0.75 -15.84
CA VAL A 78 14.15 1.68 -15.66
C VAL A 78 14.63 3.10 -15.97
N PRO A 79 14.06 3.81 -16.98
CA PRO A 79 14.47 5.16 -17.33
C PRO A 79 13.81 6.19 -16.40
N ILE A 80 14.29 6.29 -15.16
CA ILE A 80 13.78 7.23 -14.15
C ILE A 80 14.94 8.02 -13.53
N GLN A 81 14.64 9.24 -13.08
CA GLN A 81 15.60 10.12 -12.41
C GLN A 81 15.19 10.35 -10.96
N GLU A 82 16.19 10.53 -10.09
CA GLU A 82 15.96 10.90 -8.70
C GLU A 82 15.42 12.32 -8.62
N ILE A 83 14.40 12.50 -7.78
CA ILE A 83 13.82 13.80 -7.47
C ILE A 83 13.89 14.04 -5.97
N SER A 84 13.99 15.32 -5.59
CA SER A 84 13.83 15.74 -4.20
C SER A 84 12.35 15.84 -3.87
N ILE A 85 11.92 15.19 -2.79
CA ILE A 85 10.54 15.10 -2.34
C ILE A 85 10.40 15.78 -0.99
N ASP A 86 9.43 16.68 -0.88
CA ASP A 86 9.12 17.35 0.39
C ASP A 86 8.32 16.42 1.32
N ILE A 87 8.76 16.37 2.58
CA ILE A 87 8.10 15.72 3.70
C ILE A 87 8.21 16.61 4.96
N ASN A 88 7.38 16.39 5.97
CA ASN A 88 7.35 17.15 7.23
C ASN A 88 7.04 18.64 7.00
N VAL A 89 6.06 18.91 6.14
CA VAL A 89 5.67 20.26 5.74
C VAL A 89 5.02 21.01 6.90
N VAL A 90 5.53 22.21 7.20
CA VAL A 90 5.02 23.11 8.25
C VAL A 90 4.94 24.53 7.71
N LYS A 91 3.78 25.18 7.89
CA LYS A 91 3.57 26.59 7.49
C LYS A 91 3.68 27.49 8.72
N THR A 92 4.74 28.28 8.80
CA THR A 92 4.96 29.24 9.90
C THR A 92 4.67 30.66 9.43
N ASP A 93 4.62 31.63 10.34
CA ASP A 93 4.48 33.06 10.00
C ASP A 93 5.59 33.57 9.07
N LYS A 94 6.76 32.92 9.12
CA LYS A 94 7.93 33.26 8.29
C LYS A 94 7.88 32.60 6.91
N GLY A 95 6.90 31.73 6.64
CA GLY A 95 6.73 30.95 5.42
C GLY A 95 6.73 29.44 5.66
N ALA A 96 6.71 28.67 4.58
CA ALA A 96 6.63 27.22 4.60
C ALA A 96 8.02 26.56 4.69
N TRP A 97 8.11 25.49 5.47
CA TRP A 97 9.32 24.70 5.67
C TRP A 97 9.02 23.23 5.37
N SER A 98 9.99 22.53 4.81
CA SER A 98 9.94 21.08 4.57
C SER A 98 11.30 20.42 4.77
N THR A 99 11.28 19.16 5.17
CA THR A 99 12.41 18.25 5.01
C THR A 99 12.42 17.73 3.58
N LYS A 100 13.58 17.72 2.92
CA LYS A 100 13.73 17.17 1.57
C LYS A 100 14.38 15.79 1.60
N ILE A 101 13.66 14.78 1.11
CA ILE A 101 14.15 13.40 1.00
C ILE A 101 14.27 12.97 -0.46
N LYS A 102 15.14 12.00 -0.73
CA LYS A 102 15.27 11.34 -2.03
C LYS A 102 15.33 9.83 -1.84
N PHE A 103 14.96 9.08 -2.87
CA PHE A 103 15.04 7.62 -2.89
C PHE A 103 16.16 7.18 -3.83
N PRO A 104 17.34 6.79 -3.30
CA PRO A 104 18.48 6.43 -4.13
C PRO A 104 18.14 5.25 -5.06
N LEU A 105 18.27 5.42 -6.37
CA LEU A 105 17.81 4.43 -7.35
C LEU A 105 18.60 3.13 -7.26
N GLN A 106 19.93 3.20 -7.14
CA GLN A 106 20.78 2.01 -7.10
C GLN A 106 20.45 1.10 -5.90
N GLU A 107 20.29 1.67 -4.71
CA GLU A 107 19.97 0.89 -3.51
C GLU A 107 18.56 0.27 -3.59
N ASN A 108 17.58 1.02 -4.09
CA ASN A 108 16.21 0.56 -4.16
C ASN A 108 15.98 -0.45 -5.29
N PHE A 109 16.60 -0.25 -6.46
CA PHE A 109 16.53 -1.25 -7.54
C PHE A 109 17.25 -2.53 -7.18
N LYS A 110 18.29 -2.50 -6.35
CA LYS A 110 18.86 -3.71 -5.78
C LYS A 110 17.82 -4.46 -4.94
N ILE A 111 17.15 -3.78 -4.00
CA ILE A 111 16.08 -4.38 -3.16
C ILE A 111 14.97 -4.99 -4.02
N ILE A 112 14.55 -4.26 -5.07
CA ILE A 112 13.54 -4.73 -6.01
C ILE A 112 14.03 -5.97 -6.75
N ASN A 113 15.22 -5.96 -7.34
CA ASN A 113 15.74 -7.11 -8.08
C ASN A 113 15.92 -8.34 -7.17
N ASP A 114 16.48 -8.15 -5.97
CA ASP A 114 16.66 -9.22 -4.98
C ASP A 114 15.31 -9.83 -4.57
N THR A 115 14.27 -9.01 -4.38
CA THR A 115 12.92 -9.50 -4.01
C THR A 115 12.27 -10.30 -5.13
N PHE A 116 12.51 -9.91 -6.39
CA PHE A 116 11.89 -10.52 -7.57
C PHE A 116 12.76 -11.61 -8.23
N GLU A 117 13.91 -11.92 -7.65
CA GLU A 117 14.88 -12.88 -8.17
C GLU A 117 14.25 -14.27 -8.39
N ILE A 118 13.37 -14.72 -7.49
CA ILE A 118 12.68 -16.01 -7.62
C ILE A 118 11.80 -16.04 -8.87
N LEU A 119 11.04 -14.97 -9.12
CA LEU A 119 10.19 -14.86 -10.32
C LEU A 119 11.02 -14.76 -11.59
N HIS A 120 12.17 -14.08 -11.52
CA HIS A 120 13.12 -14.03 -12.63
C HIS A 120 13.73 -15.41 -12.93
N LYS A 121 14.11 -16.18 -11.90
CA LYS A 121 14.59 -17.57 -12.05
C LYS A 121 13.54 -18.51 -12.60
N TRP A 122 12.27 -18.29 -12.28
CA TRP A 122 11.16 -19.09 -12.81
C TRP A 122 10.81 -18.75 -14.26
N THR A 123 11.13 -17.55 -14.73
CA THR A 123 10.95 -17.17 -16.14
C THR A 123 12.16 -17.56 -16.98
N ASN A 124 13.38 -17.22 -16.55
CA ASN A 124 14.58 -17.27 -17.40
C ASN A 124 15.70 -18.20 -16.93
N GLY A 125 15.59 -18.81 -15.74
CA GLY A 125 16.67 -19.63 -15.17
C GLY A 125 16.83 -20.98 -15.88
N GLU A 126 18.02 -21.58 -15.87
CA GLU A 126 18.34 -22.85 -16.56
C GLU A 126 17.33 -23.98 -16.26
N ASN A 127 16.94 -24.10 -14.99
CA ASN A 127 16.00 -25.10 -14.47
C ASN A 127 14.52 -24.70 -14.61
N THR A 128 14.22 -23.70 -15.43
CA THR A 128 12.85 -23.32 -15.76
C THR A 128 12.17 -24.36 -16.65
N ASN A 129 10.85 -24.45 -16.55
CA ASN A 129 9.98 -25.24 -17.40
C ASN A 129 8.72 -24.44 -17.76
N ILE A 130 7.93 -24.95 -18.71
CA ILE A 130 6.74 -24.26 -19.23
C ILE A 130 5.72 -23.89 -18.13
N TYR A 131 5.58 -24.71 -17.09
CA TYR A 131 4.64 -24.44 -15.99
C TYR A 131 5.15 -23.32 -15.08
N LYS A 132 6.45 -23.29 -14.79
CA LYS A 132 7.09 -22.19 -14.04
C LYS A 132 6.99 -20.88 -14.80
N LEU A 133 7.25 -20.89 -16.11
CA LEU A 133 7.09 -19.73 -16.98
C LEU A 133 5.64 -19.20 -16.92
N TYR A 134 4.67 -20.09 -17.10
CA TYR A 134 3.25 -19.75 -17.07
C TYR A 134 2.83 -19.09 -15.75
N ILE A 135 3.14 -19.73 -14.61
CA ILE A 135 2.78 -19.19 -13.28
C ILE A 135 3.52 -17.88 -13.01
N ALA A 136 4.82 -17.81 -13.30
CA ALA A 136 5.62 -16.62 -13.04
C ALA A 136 5.14 -15.42 -13.86
N THR A 137 4.74 -15.63 -15.12
CA THR A 137 4.19 -14.57 -15.98
C THR A 137 2.91 -14.00 -15.39
N ILE A 138 1.97 -14.85 -14.97
CA ILE A 138 0.72 -14.43 -14.32
C ILE A 138 1.02 -13.62 -13.04
N LEU A 139 1.92 -14.12 -12.19
CA LEU A 139 2.30 -13.43 -10.96
C LEU A 139 2.96 -12.07 -11.22
N GLN A 140 3.85 -11.98 -12.21
CA GLN A 140 4.51 -10.74 -12.59
C GLN A 140 3.50 -9.69 -13.08
N GLU A 141 2.57 -10.08 -13.94
CA GLU A 141 1.51 -9.19 -14.45
C GLU A 141 0.56 -8.72 -13.34
N LEU A 142 0.16 -9.64 -12.45
CA LEU A 142 -0.64 -9.29 -11.27
C LEU A 142 0.11 -8.29 -10.38
N ILE A 143 1.37 -8.56 -10.04
CA ILE A 143 2.15 -7.68 -9.17
C ILE A 143 2.34 -6.30 -9.81
N ALA A 144 2.65 -6.23 -11.11
CA ALA A 144 2.78 -4.96 -11.82
C ALA A 144 1.47 -4.15 -11.84
N CYS A 145 0.33 -4.83 -12.04
CA CYS A 145 -1.00 -4.23 -11.95
C CYS A 145 -1.28 -3.67 -10.55
N ASN A 146 -1.02 -4.46 -9.50
CA ASN A 146 -1.20 -4.03 -8.12
C ASN A 146 -0.33 -2.83 -7.76
N PHE A 147 0.95 -2.86 -8.15
CA PHE A 147 1.81 -1.71 -7.93
C PHE A 147 1.33 -0.49 -8.69
N THR A 148 0.80 -0.64 -9.89
CA THR A 148 0.23 0.48 -10.64
C THR A 148 -0.95 1.11 -9.88
N ILE A 149 -1.88 0.30 -9.39
CA ILE A 149 -3.02 0.77 -8.58
C ILE A 149 -2.54 1.46 -7.30
N THR A 150 -1.69 0.79 -6.52
CA THR A 150 -1.16 1.30 -5.25
C THR A 150 -0.33 2.57 -5.45
N ASN A 151 0.50 2.63 -6.48
CA ASN A 151 1.30 3.81 -6.83
C ASN A 151 0.39 4.96 -7.23
N ASN A 152 -0.63 4.72 -8.06
CA ASN A 152 -1.56 5.77 -8.51
C ASN A 152 -2.38 6.33 -7.35
N ILE A 153 -2.94 5.48 -6.48
CA ILE A 153 -3.74 5.92 -5.32
C ILE A 153 -2.88 6.72 -4.34
N ASN A 154 -1.70 6.19 -3.96
CA ASN A 154 -0.79 6.89 -3.05
C ASN A 154 -0.27 8.20 -3.64
N ASN A 155 0.02 8.23 -4.94
CA ASN A 155 0.45 9.45 -5.63
C ASN A 155 -0.68 10.49 -5.68
N PHE A 156 -1.91 10.07 -6.01
CA PHE A 156 -3.11 10.92 -5.97
C PHE A 156 -3.36 11.50 -4.58
N MET A 157 -3.24 10.69 -3.52
CA MET A 157 -3.34 11.19 -2.15
C MET A 157 -2.27 12.24 -1.86
N ASN A 158 -1.03 12.02 -2.30
CA ASN A 158 0.08 12.91 -2.03
C ASN A 158 0.00 14.23 -2.83
N SER A 159 -0.68 14.25 -3.98
CA SER A 159 -0.87 15.47 -4.78
C SER A 159 -2.00 16.36 -4.27
N ILE A 160 -3.06 15.78 -3.72
CA ILE A 160 -4.27 16.51 -3.32
C ILE A 160 -4.31 16.80 -1.82
N LEU A 161 -3.85 15.88 -0.99
CA LEU A 161 -4.01 15.97 0.46
C LEU A 161 -2.78 16.65 1.10
N THR A 162 -3.04 17.45 2.13
CA THR A 162 -1.98 17.85 3.06
C THR A 162 -1.50 16.64 3.85
N GLU A 163 -0.26 16.64 4.33
CA GLU A 163 0.29 15.48 5.07
C GLU A 163 -0.56 15.08 6.28
N THR A 164 -1.14 16.04 7.00
CA THR A 164 -2.02 15.75 8.13
C THR A 164 -3.25 14.98 7.69
N ILE A 165 -3.92 15.44 6.63
CA ILE A 165 -5.11 14.78 6.10
C ILE A 165 -4.73 13.42 5.51
N TYR A 166 -3.58 13.32 4.85
CA TYR A 166 -3.03 12.06 4.38
C TYR A 166 -2.90 11.07 5.54
N ILE A 167 -2.21 11.44 6.63
CA ILE A 167 -1.98 10.57 7.79
C ILE A 167 -3.32 10.09 8.38
N LEU A 168 -4.30 10.99 8.54
CA LEU A 168 -5.59 10.63 9.14
C LEU A 168 -6.45 9.74 8.23
N LEU A 169 -6.42 9.97 6.92
CA LEU A 169 -7.25 9.22 5.96
C LEU A 169 -6.59 7.93 5.46
N SER A 170 -5.26 7.82 5.51
CA SER A 170 -4.54 6.71 4.90
C SER A 170 -4.96 5.34 5.43
N PRO A 171 -5.22 5.10 6.72
CA PRO A 171 -5.68 3.78 7.18
C PRO A 171 -6.96 3.32 6.47
N TYR A 172 -7.90 4.23 6.26
CA TYR A 172 -9.15 3.96 5.55
C TYR A 172 -8.90 3.75 4.05
N ILE A 173 -8.11 4.62 3.42
CA ILE A 173 -7.82 4.50 1.98
C ILE A 173 -7.03 3.23 1.67
N LEU A 174 -6.08 2.83 2.52
CA LEU A 174 -5.33 1.58 2.37
C LEU A 174 -6.24 0.35 2.51
N PHE A 175 -7.22 0.39 3.42
CA PHE A 175 -8.24 -0.66 3.54
C PHE A 175 -9.06 -0.79 2.25
N PHE A 176 -9.59 0.32 1.72
CA PHE A 176 -10.35 0.31 0.47
C PHE A 176 -9.48 -0.07 -0.74
N THR A 177 -8.21 0.34 -0.75
CA THR A 177 -7.25 -0.05 -1.79
C THR A 177 -7.05 -1.56 -1.78
N THR A 178 -6.88 -2.17 -0.60
CA THR A 178 -6.71 -3.62 -0.46
C THR A 178 -7.95 -4.38 -0.93
N LEU A 179 -9.16 -3.88 -0.63
CA LEU A 179 -10.41 -4.47 -1.11
C LEU A 179 -10.53 -4.34 -2.64
N LEU A 180 -10.20 -3.18 -3.19
CA LEU A 180 -10.20 -2.94 -4.63
C LEU A 180 -9.21 -3.87 -5.34
N THR A 181 -7.96 -3.93 -4.86
CA THR A 181 -6.93 -4.79 -5.47
C THR A 181 -7.29 -6.27 -5.34
N PHE A 182 -7.91 -6.70 -4.25
CA PHE A 182 -8.39 -8.07 -4.11
C PHE A 182 -9.39 -8.44 -5.21
N VAL A 183 -10.38 -7.58 -5.47
CA VAL A 183 -11.38 -7.79 -6.53
C VAL A 183 -10.73 -7.75 -7.92
N VAL A 184 -9.92 -6.73 -8.19
CA VAL A 184 -9.22 -6.58 -9.47
C VAL A 184 -8.31 -7.78 -9.74
N ASN A 185 -7.57 -8.25 -8.75
CA ASN A 185 -6.72 -9.43 -8.86
C ASN A 185 -7.51 -10.69 -9.14
N GLY A 186 -8.66 -10.88 -8.47
CA GLY A 186 -9.52 -12.03 -8.72
C GLY A 186 -9.99 -12.10 -10.18
N LEU A 187 -10.47 -10.96 -10.71
CA LEU A 187 -10.91 -10.86 -12.10
C LEU A 187 -9.73 -10.98 -13.08
N TYR A 188 -8.65 -10.23 -12.85
CA TYR A 188 -7.51 -10.19 -13.76
C TYR A 188 -6.77 -11.52 -13.80
N MET A 189 -6.55 -12.17 -12.65
CA MET A 189 -5.98 -13.52 -12.59
C MET A 189 -6.86 -14.54 -13.31
N SER A 190 -8.19 -14.43 -13.21
CA SER A 190 -9.10 -15.30 -13.95
C SER A 190 -8.97 -15.10 -15.47
N LEU A 191 -8.79 -13.87 -15.94
CA LEU A 191 -8.54 -13.60 -17.36
C LEU A 191 -7.17 -14.14 -17.80
N LEU A 192 -6.12 -13.86 -17.02
CA LEU A 192 -4.77 -14.31 -17.29
C LEU A 192 -4.63 -15.85 -17.28
N TRP A 193 -5.44 -16.52 -16.46
CA TRP A 193 -5.51 -17.98 -16.40
C TRP A 193 -5.87 -18.61 -17.76
N PHE A 194 -6.67 -17.94 -18.57
CA PHE A 194 -7.00 -18.44 -19.91
C PHE A 194 -6.14 -17.78 -20.98
N TYR A 195 -5.84 -16.49 -20.83
CA TYR A 195 -5.04 -15.73 -21.78
C TYR A 195 -3.64 -16.33 -21.97
N ASN A 196 -2.97 -16.73 -20.89
CA ASN A 196 -1.59 -17.20 -20.94
C ASN A 196 -1.45 -18.70 -21.28
N ILE A 197 -2.53 -19.43 -21.60
CA ILE A 197 -2.47 -20.88 -21.93
C ILE A 197 -1.51 -21.16 -23.09
N TYR A 198 -1.35 -20.22 -24.04
CA TYR A 198 -0.41 -20.38 -25.15
C TYR A 198 1.04 -20.60 -24.69
N LEU A 199 1.44 -20.10 -23.51
CA LEU A 199 2.79 -20.29 -22.95
C LEU A 199 3.10 -21.75 -22.62
N LEU A 200 2.09 -22.61 -22.45
CA LEU A 200 2.30 -24.04 -22.24
C LEU A 200 2.84 -24.74 -23.48
N PHE A 201 2.74 -24.10 -24.64
CA PHE A 201 3.29 -24.55 -25.90
C PHE A 201 4.63 -23.89 -26.22
N SER A 202 5.15 -23.04 -25.35
CA SER A 202 6.45 -22.40 -25.56
C SER A 202 7.58 -23.43 -25.51
N GLU A 203 8.54 -23.27 -26.41
CA GLU A 203 9.72 -24.09 -26.52
C GLU A 203 10.95 -23.29 -26.08
N LYS A 204 11.97 -23.96 -25.54
CA LYS A 204 13.26 -23.31 -25.26
C LYS A 204 13.95 -23.00 -26.59
N ASP A 205 14.49 -21.79 -26.73
CA ASP A 205 15.34 -21.41 -27.84
C ASP A 205 16.80 -21.77 -27.52
N ASP A 206 17.20 -22.98 -27.91
CA ASP A 206 18.56 -23.48 -27.69
C ASP A 206 19.62 -22.78 -28.55
N LYS A 207 19.22 -21.93 -29.51
CA LYS A 207 20.15 -21.26 -30.44
C LYS A 207 20.71 -19.96 -29.88
N ASN A 208 20.02 -19.32 -28.93
CA ASN A 208 20.40 -18.06 -28.32
C ASN A 208 20.60 -18.22 -26.80
N LYS A 209 21.68 -18.90 -26.40
CA LYS A 209 22.12 -18.92 -25.01
C LYS A 209 22.72 -17.56 -24.66
N GLU A 210 21.87 -16.61 -24.30
CA GLU A 210 22.34 -15.37 -23.71
C GLU A 210 22.89 -15.67 -22.32
N THR A 211 24.06 -15.13 -22.05
CA THR A 211 24.67 -15.16 -20.73
C THR A 211 24.38 -13.81 -20.10
N ASP A 212 23.86 -13.78 -18.88
CA ASP A 212 23.64 -12.49 -18.22
C ASP A 212 24.96 -11.83 -17.79
N ALA A 213 24.87 -10.60 -17.28
CA ALA A 213 26.03 -9.83 -16.84
C ALA A 213 26.83 -10.50 -15.71
N GLU A 214 26.32 -11.58 -15.12
CA GLU A 214 26.93 -12.35 -14.03
C GLU A 214 27.42 -13.74 -14.49
N GLY A 215 27.28 -14.09 -15.78
CA GLY A 215 27.79 -15.35 -16.32
C GLY A 215 26.82 -16.53 -16.26
N ILE A 216 25.53 -16.31 -15.96
CA ILE A 216 24.51 -17.37 -15.84
C ILE A 216 23.81 -17.58 -17.20
N HIS A 217 23.62 -18.84 -17.62
CA HIS A 217 22.91 -19.13 -18.86
C HIS A 217 21.41 -18.84 -18.72
N LYS A 218 20.88 -18.00 -19.60
CA LYS A 218 19.45 -17.70 -19.68
C LYS A 218 18.76 -18.58 -20.71
N VAL A 219 17.57 -19.01 -20.35
CA VAL A 219 16.64 -19.70 -21.26
C VAL A 219 15.78 -18.64 -21.93
N ASN A 220 15.92 -18.49 -23.24
CA ASN A 220 14.99 -17.73 -24.05
C ASN A 220 13.84 -18.63 -24.50
N TRP A 221 12.62 -18.10 -24.53
CA TRP A 221 11.43 -18.82 -24.93
C TRP A 221 10.97 -18.37 -26.31
N LYS A 222 10.68 -19.33 -27.17
CA LYS A 222 10.02 -19.09 -28.46
C LYS A 222 8.61 -19.69 -28.42
N ASN A 223 7.68 -19.04 -29.11
CA ASN A 223 6.33 -19.61 -29.25
C ASN A 223 6.40 -20.93 -30.03
N GLY A 224 5.87 -22.00 -29.46
CA GLY A 224 5.71 -23.26 -30.19
C GLY A 224 4.58 -23.17 -31.21
N ASN A 225 4.60 -24.11 -32.16
CA ASN A 225 3.61 -24.16 -33.22
C ASN A 225 2.31 -24.81 -32.75
N ILE A 226 1.30 -24.01 -32.38
CA ILE A 226 0.00 -24.51 -31.91
C ILE A 226 -0.81 -25.17 -33.04
N TRP A 227 -0.54 -24.84 -34.30
CA TRP A 227 -1.40 -25.18 -35.45
C TRP A 227 -1.15 -26.57 -36.05
N THR A 228 -0.15 -27.31 -35.58
CA THR A 228 0.03 -28.71 -35.98
C THR A 228 -1.13 -29.56 -35.45
N PHE A 229 -1.66 -30.51 -36.24
CA PHE A 229 -2.84 -31.33 -35.89
C PHE A 229 -2.80 -31.90 -34.46
N PHE A 230 -1.67 -32.52 -34.06
CA PHE A 230 -1.51 -33.06 -32.72
C PHE A 230 -1.50 -31.98 -31.63
N ASN A 231 -0.95 -30.80 -31.91
CA ASN A 231 -0.88 -29.68 -30.96
C ASN A 231 -2.26 -29.05 -30.75
N ILE A 232 -3.11 -29.04 -31.78
CA ILE A 232 -4.52 -28.62 -31.67
C ILE A 232 -5.29 -29.56 -30.72
N LEU A 233 -5.11 -30.88 -30.84
CA LEU A 233 -5.74 -31.85 -29.93
C LEU A 233 -5.27 -31.66 -28.49
N TRP A 234 -3.96 -31.47 -28.28
CA TRP A 234 -3.41 -31.15 -26.95
C TRP A 234 -3.93 -29.82 -26.43
N PHE A 235 -4.06 -28.80 -27.26
CA PHE A 235 -4.60 -27.49 -26.89
C PHE A 235 -6.04 -27.58 -26.38
N ILE A 236 -6.91 -28.31 -27.09
CA ILE A 236 -8.30 -28.55 -26.64
C ILE A 236 -8.31 -29.31 -25.31
N PHE A 237 -7.46 -30.33 -25.17
CA PHE A 237 -7.32 -31.08 -23.92
C PHE A 237 -6.86 -30.19 -22.75
N TYR A 238 -5.84 -29.36 -22.96
CA TYR A 238 -5.36 -28.41 -21.95
C TYR A 238 -6.43 -27.40 -21.55
N ILE A 239 -7.19 -26.84 -22.50
CA ILE A 239 -8.32 -25.97 -22.19
C ILE A 239 -9.32 -26.67 -21.27
N TRP A 240 -9.72 -27.91 -21.62
CA TRP A 240 -10.69 -28.64 -20.81
C TRP A 240 -10.17 -28.92 -19.39
N VAL A 241 -8.92 -29.37 -19.26
CA VAL A 241 -8.28 -29.58 -17.95
C VAL A 241 -8.20 -28.28 -17.16
N PHE A 242 -7.85 -27.15 -17.80
CA PHE A 242 -7.76 -25.85 -17.15
C PHE A 242 -9.12 -25.32 -16.69
N ILE A 243 -10.18 -25.57 -17.45
CA ILE A 243 -11.56 -25.25 -17.04
C ILE A 243 -11.94 -26.06 -15.80
N VAL A 244 -11.70 -27.37 -15.81
CA VAL A 244 -11.99 -28.25 -14.67
C VAL A 244 -11.20 -27.83 -13.43
N LEU A 245 -9.89 -27.58 -13.56
CA LEU A 245 -9.04 -27.09 -12.47
C LEU A 245 -9.50 -25.72 -11.96
N PHE A 246 -9.91 -24.83 -12.86
CA PHE A 246 -10.42 -23.52 -12.51
C PHE A 246 -11.66 -23.62 -11.62
N PHE A 247 -12.65 -24.45 -11.96
CA PHE A 247 -13.87 -24.56 -11.16
C PHE A 247 -13.72 -25.40 -9.89
N ILE A 248 -12.85 -26.42 -9.89
CA ILE A 248 -12.64 -27.28 -8.70
C ILE A 248 -11.81 -26.57 -7.63
N ALA A 249 -10.68 -25.95 -8.01
CA ALA A 249 -9.71 -25.42 -7.06
C ALA A 249 -9.34 -23.95 -7.34
N GLY A 250 -9.34 -23.54 -8.61
CA GLY A 250 -8.94 -22.21 -9.05
C GLY A 250 -9.76 -21.09 -8.41
N SER A 251 -11.06 -21.05 -8.71
CA SER A 251 -11.98 -19.97 -8.35
C SER A 251 -12.19 -19.84 -6.84
N TRP A 252 -12.21 -20.95 -6.11
CA TRP A 252 -12.58 -20.97 -4.69
C TRP A 252 -11.38 -20.88 -3.75
N LEU A 253 -10.20 -21.36 -4.17
CA LEU A 253 -9.04 -21.47 -3.28
C LEU A 253 -7.84 -20.73 -3.84
N ILE A 254 -7.36 -21.09 -5.03
CA ILE A 254 -6.09 -20.57 -5.56
C ILE A 254 -6.19 -19.07 -5.83
N ILE A 255 -7.22 -18.62 -6.55
CA ILE A 255 -7.38 -17.23 -6.97
C ILE A 255 -7.62 -16.31 -5.77
N PRO A 256 -8.55 -16.59 -4.82
CA PRO A 256 -8.75 -15.72 -3.66
C PRO A 256 -7.51 -15.62 -2.78
N ILE A 257 -6.84 -16.74 -2.49
CA ILE A 257 -5.64 -16.74 -1.64
C ILE A 257 -4.52 -15.95 -2.31
N THR A 258 -4.25 -16.22 -3.60
CA THR A 258 -3.20 -15.51 -4.35
C THR A 258 -3.51 -14.02 -4.45
N SER A 259 -4.76 -13.65 -4.73
CA SER A 259 -5.21 -12.25 -4.81
C SER A 259 -5.03 -11.51 -3.50
N CYS A 260 -5.31 -12.17 -2.37
CA CYS A 260 -5.09 -11.62 -1.03
C CYS A 260 -3.59 -11.43 -0.75
N LEU A 261 -2.78 -12.47 -0.97
CA LEU A 261 -1.34 -12.42 -0.72
C LEU A 261 -0.64 -11.37 -1.57
N ILE A 262 -0.96 -11.27 -2.87
CA ILE A 262 -0.38 -10.25 -3.76
C ILE A 262 -0.82 -8.85 -3.34
N SER A 263 -2.09 -8.65 -2.97
CA SER A 263 -2.58 -7.35 -2.48
C SER A 263 -1.81 -6.90 -1.24
N LEU A 264 -1.68 -7.78 -0.24
CA LEU A 264 -0.93 -7.50 0.98
C LEU A 264 0.55 -7.24 0.70
N PHE A 265 1.16 -8.07 -0.15
CA PHE A 265 2.56 -7.88 -0.55
C PHE A 265 2.76 -6.49 -1.18
N CYS A 266 1.95 -6.11 -2.16
CA CYS A 266 2.10 -4.83 -2.86
C CYS A 266 1.76 -3.62 -1.97
N LEU A 267 0.89 -3.80 -0.96
CA LEU A 267 0.57 -2.76 0.03
C LEU A 267 1.77 -2.45 0.94
N PHE A 268 2.46 -3.50 1.43
CA PHE A 268 3.57 -3.36 2.37
C PHE A 268 4.93 -3.16 1.69
N PHE A 269 5.09 -3.61 0.44
CA PHE A 269 6.38 -3.55 -0.26
C PHE A 269 7.03 -2.14 -0.32
N PRO A 270 6.28 -1.04 -0.54
CA PRO A 270 6.84 0.32 -0.52
C PRO A 270 7.57 0.67 0.79
N LEU A 271 7.19 0.05 1.91
CA LEU A 271 7.80 0.31 3.20
C LEU A 271 9.26 -0.19 3.28
N PHE A 272 9.66 -1.13 2.43
CA PHE A 272 11.05 -1.61 2.37
C PHE A 272 11.98 -0.70 1.56
N MET A 273 11.43 0.29 0.84
CA MET A 273 12.25 1.25 0.10
C MET A 273 13.04 2.12 1.06
N ARG A 274 14.29 2.40 0.73
CA ARG A 274 15.21 3.24 1.50
C ARG A 274 15.17 4.68 0.99
N SER A 275 15.16 5.62 1.92
CA SER A 275 15.28 7.04 1.58
C SER A 275 16.42 7.71 2.35
N LYS A 276 16.87 8.85 1.83
CA LYS A 276 17.94 9.66 2.42
C LYS A 276 17.54 11.12 2.41
N TYR A 277 18.07 11.89 3.37
CA TYR A 277 17.99 13.34 3.30
C TYR A 277 18.77 13.86 2.09
N THR A 278 18.19 14.82 1.37
CA THR A 278 18.82 15.38 0.17
C THR A 278 20.09 16.17 0.48
N LYS A 279 20.15 16.82 1.66
CA LYS A 279 21.24 17.74 2.04
C LYS A 279 22.54 17.04 2.48
N ASN A 280 22.44 15.91 3.17
CA ASN A 280 23.58 15.29 3.86
C ASN A 280 23.68 13.77 3.65
N ASP A 281 22.82 13.19 2.80
CA ASP A 281 22.76 11.76 2.50
C ASP A 281 22.63 10.82 3.71
N GLN A 282 22.21 11.35 4.87
CA GLN A 282 21.90 10.52 6.03
C GLN A 282 20.61 9.73 5.79
N LYS A 283 20.53 8.54 6.40
CA LYS A 283 19.38 7.64 6.24
C LYS A 283 18.11 8.27 6.81
N TYR A 284 17.03 8.20 6.03
CA TYR A 284 15.68 8.54 6.45
C TYR A 284 14.82 7.29 6.26
N ASN A 285 14.49 6.62 7.36
CA ASN A 285 13.76 5.35 7.33
C ASN A 285 12.32 5.54 7.84
N LEU A 286 11.52 4.46 7.79
CA LEU A 286 10.17 4.42 8.37
C LEU A 286 10.13 4.92 9.82
N TYR A 287 11.11 4.52 10.64
CA TYR A 287 11.20 4.94 12.03
C TYR A 287 11.32 6.46 12.17
N GLU A 288 12.20 7.09 11.38
CA GLU A 288 12.32 8.55 11.36
C GLU A 288 11.04 9.21 10.85
N THR A 289 10.34 8.58 9.90
CA THR A 289 9.04 9.08 9.43
C THR A 289 8.01 9.11 10.56
N ILE A 290 7.84 8.01 11.31
CA ILE A 290 6.89 7.96 12.44
C ILE A 290 7.28 8.99 13.50
N LYS A 291 8.55 9.05 13.88
CA LYS A 291 9.08 10.01 14.85
C LYS A 291 8.84 11.45 14.41
N HIS A 292 9.08 11.76 13.14
CA HIS A 292 8.88 13.09 12.59
C HIS A 292 7.38 13.43 12.48
N VAL A 293 6.51 12.49 12.12
CA VAL A 293 5.06 12.72 12.16
C VAL A 293 4.62 13.10 13.57
N LEU A 294 5.02 12.32 14.58
CA LEU A 294 4.72 12.63 15.99
C LEU A 294 5.28 13.97 16.43
N LYS A 295 6.43 14.39 15.91
CA LYS A 295 7.09 15.66 16.26
C LYS A 295 6.46 16.87 15.56
N PHE A 296 6.32 16.81 14.24
CA PHE A 296 5.88 17.93 13.39
C PHE A 296 4.36 18.12 13.39
N LYS A 297 3.58 17.06 13.66
CA LYS A 297 2.11 17.10 13.70
C LYS A 297 1.56 16.98 15.11
N LEU A 298 2.41 17.11 16.13
CA LEU A 298 2.04 16.94 17.54
C LEU A 298 0.86 17.83 17.93
N ASN A 299 0.86 19.08 17.49
CA ASN A 299 -0.21 20.04 17.78
C ASN A 299 -1.59 19.54 17.33
N ILE A 300 -1.69 19.01 16.12
CA ILE A 300 -2.96 18.50 15.57
C ILE A 300 -3.36 17.20 16.28
N ILE A 301 -2.39 16.32 16.54
CA ILE A 301 -2.59 15.10 17.34
C ILE A 301 -3.16 15.47 18.71
N MET A 302 -2.60 16.48 19.38
CA MET A 302 -3.08 16.94 20.68
C MET A 302 -4.49 17.53 20.62
N VAL A 303 -4.82 18.33 19.61
CA VAL A 303 -6.18 18.87 19.44
C VAL A 303 -7.21 17.73 19.30
N ILE A 304 -6.88 16.69 18.52
CA ILE A 304 -7.76 15.51 18.38
C ILE A 304 -7.88 14.76 19.70
N LEU A 305 -6.78 14.59 20.43
CA LEU A 305 -6.78 13.97 21.76
C LEU A 305 -7.64 14.74 22.77
N SER A 306 -7.57 16.07 22.79
CA SER A 306 -8.45 16.90 23.63
C SER A 306 -9.92 16.66 23.32
N LEU A 307 -10.29 16.60 22.04
CA LEU A 307 -11.65 16.32 21.62
C LEU A 307 -12.12 14.94 22.08
N ILE A 308 -11.26 13.93 21.97
CA ILE A 308 -11.53 12.57 22.47
C ILE A 308 -11.77 12.58 23.99
N VAL A 309 -10.94 13.29 24.76
CA VAL A 309 -11.10 13.40 26.22
C VAL A 309 -12.42 14.08 26.58
N ILE A 310 -12.79 15.16 25.88
CA ILE A 310 -14.06 15.88 26.11
C ILE A 310 -15.25 14.97 25.80
N LEU A 311 -15.23 14.26 24.67
CA LEU A 311 -16.30 13.32 24.29
C LEU A 311 -16.41 12.16 25.29
N SER A 312 -15.29 11.61 25.77
CA SER A 312 -15.27 10.55 26.78
C SER A 312 -15.78 11.05 28.14
N ALA A 313 -15.46 12.29 28.52
CA ALA A 313 -15.97 12.90 29.74
C ALA A 313 -17.50 13.08 29.65
N SER A 314 -18.00 13.53 28.49
CA SER A 314 -19.43 13.65 28.24
C SER A 314 -20.17 12.32 28.34
N SER A 315 -19.61 11.25 27.78
CA SER A 315 -20.28 9.94 27.75
C SER A 315 -20.28 9.23 29.10
N ASN A 316 -19.25 9.43 29.94
CA ASN A 316 -19.13 8.75 31.23
C ASN A 316 -19.74 9.55 32.41
N PHE A 317 -19.67 10.88 32.38
CA PHE A 317 -20.03 11.74 33.51
C PHE A 317 -21.05 12.84 33.16
N GLY A 318 -21.46 12.96 31.89
CA GLY A 318 -22.46 13.93 31.43
C GLY A 318 -21.88 15.30 31.05
N GLY A 319 -22.77 16.21 30.63
CA GLY A 319 -22.39 17.49 30.02
C GLY A 319 -21.56 18.42 30.92
N TYR A 320 -21.76 18.39 32.25
CA TYR A 320 -20.96 19.20 33.17
C TYR A 320 -19.49 18.78 33.16
N ALA A 321 -19.20 17.47 33.18
CA ALA A 321 -17.84 16.97 33.10
C ALA A 321 -17.19 17.27 31.74
N ALA A 322 -17.96 17.23 30.66
CA ALA A 322 -17.50 17.64 29.34
C ALA A 322 -17.09 19.13 29.32
N PHE A 323 -17.88 20.00 29.96
CA PHE A 323 -17.56 21.42 30.11
C PHE A 323 -16.29 21.63 30.93
N VAL A 324 -16.13 20.93 32.05
CA VAL A 324 -14.90 20.99 32.86
C VAL A 324 -13.68 20.52 32.06
N ALA A 325 -13.81 19.42 31.30
CA ALA A 325 -12.75 18.92 30.42
C ALA A 325 -12.41 19.92 29.30
N LEU A 326 -13.41 20.59 28.73
CA LEU A 326 -13.22 21.65 27.74
C LEU A 326 -12.39 22.81 28.31
N VAL A 327 -12.77 23.32 29.48
CA VAL A 327 -12.02 24.39 30.18
C VAL A 327 -10.58 23.95 30.46
N ALA A 328 -10.38 22.72 30.94
CA ALA A 328 -9.04 22.18 31.17
C ALA A 328 -8.21 22.11 29.86
N CYS A 329 -8.81 21.69 28.75
CA CYS A 329 -8.15 21.66 27.45
C CYS A 329 -7.78 23.07 26.95
N ILE A 330 -8.65 24.07 27.17
CA ILE A 330 -8.36 25.46 26.82
C ILE A 330 -7.18 25.99 27.65
N ILE A 331 -7.14 25.70 28.95
CA ILE A 331 -5.99 26.06 29.80
C ILE A 331 -4.72 25.39 29.25
N LEU A 332 -4.75 24.08 28.98
CA LEU A 332 -3.58 23.39 28.43
C LEU A 332 -3.15 23.97 27.07
N TYR A 333 -4.08 24.38 26.22
CA TYR A 333 -3.79 25.02 24.93
C TYR A 333 -2.97 26.30 25.07
N PHE A 334 -3.28 27.15 26.05
CA PHE A 334 -2.57 28.41 26.27
C PHE A 334 -1.26 28.25 27.06
N PHE A 335 -1.19 27.25 27.95
CA PHE A 335 -0.07 27.12 28.89
C PHE A 335 0.94 26.03 28.53
N THR A 336 0.68 25.20 27.52
CA THR A 336 1.60 24.12 27.13
C THR A 336 2.08 24.25 25.69
N PRO A 337 3.39 24.07 25.42
CA PRO A 337 3.95 24.21 24.08
C PRO A 337 3.50 23.11 23.11
N ILE A 338 2.84 22.07 23.60
CA ILE A 338 2.47 20.87 22.86
C ILE A 338 1.33 21.16 21.85
N TYR A 339 0.53 22.20 22.09
CA TYR A 339 -0.52 22.66 21.17
C TYR A 339 -0.02 23.68 20.15
N HIS A 340 1.17 24.23 20.34
CA HIS A 340 1.73 25.16 19.39
C HIS A 340 2.38 24.43 18.22
N GLN A 341 2.31 25.06 17.05
CA GLN A 341 2.91 24.51 15.85
C GLN A 341 4.43 24.36 16.04
N TYR A 342 4.95 23.19 15.68
CA TYR A 342 6.38 22.94 15.80
C TYR A 342 7.18 23.85 14.88
N LEU A 343 8.17 24.56 15.43
CA LEU A 343 9.12 25.35 14.66
C LEU A 343 10.35 24.50 14.32
N PRO A 344 10.63 24.25 13.03
CA PRO A 344 11.78 23.45 12.61
C PRO A 344 13.09 23.99 13.17
N LYS A 345 13.97 23.11 13.65
CA LYS A 345 15.31 23.44 14.14
C LYS A 345 16.37 22.96 13.15
N SER A 346 17.59 23.50 13.25
CA SER A 346 18.76 23.08 12.44
C SER A 346 18.96 21.56 12.31
N PRO A 347 18.87 20.74 13.39
CA PRO A 347 19.04 19.27 13.29
C PRO A 347 17.94 18.55 12.49
N ASP A 348 16.85 19.22 12.13
CA ASP A 348 15.71 18.59 11.45
C ASP A 348 15.86 18.52 9.93
N ASN A 349 17.00 18.95 9.40
CA ASN A 349 17.30 19.01 7.95
C ASN A 349 16.18 19.69 7.14
N SER A 350 15.47 20.63 7.77
CA SER A 350 14.37 21.37 7.16
C SER A 350 14.90 22.60 6.42
N THR A 351 14.39 22.82 5.22
CA THR A 351 14.73 23.97 4.37
C THR A 351 13.53 24.87 4.17
N TYR A 352 13.80 26.15 3.94
CA TYR A 352 12.76 27.13 3.62
C TYR A 352 12.23 26.90 2.19
N GLY A 353 10.93 27.06 2.02
CA GLY A 353 10.23 26.90 0.75
C GLY A 353 9.76 25.47 0.48
N LEU A 354 8.64 25.35 -0.25
CA LEU A 354 8.16 24.09 -0.80
C LEU A 354 8.68 23.97 -2.23
N GLY A 355 9.07 22.77 -2.64
CA GLY A 355 9.17 22.45 -4.04
C GLY A 355 7.77 22.30 -4.65
N ASP A 356 7.69 22.42 -5.97
CA ASP A 356 6.48 22.05 -6.68
C ASP A 356 6.23 20.56 -6.54
N TYR A 357 4.97 20.18 -6.36
CA TYR A 357 4.61 18.77 -6.41
C TYR A 357 4.86 18.24 -7.82
N VAL A 358 5.85 17.37 -7.96
CA VAL A 358 6.17 16.67 -9.20
C VAL A 358 6.39 15.20 -8.86
N GLN A 359 5.72 14.31 -9.60
CA GLN A 359 6.02 12.88 -9.58
C GLN A 359 7.15 12.59 -10.56
N ALA A 360 8.07 11.70 -10.20
CA ALA A 360 9.13 11.27 -11.10
C ALA A 360 8.55 10.61 -12.36
N VAL A 361 9.00 11.07 -13.52
CA VAL A 361 8.48 10.58 -14.81
C VAL A 361 9.10 9.22 -15.12
N LYS A 362 8.25 8.21 -15.24
CA LYS A 362 8.60 6.86 -15.72
C LYS A 362 7.86 6.61 -17.03
N LYS A 363 8.59 6.65 -18.16
CA LYS A 363 7.98 6.37 -19.47
C LYS A 363 7.90 4.86 -19.68
N CYS A 364 6.69 4.32 -19.65
CA CYS A 364 6.44 2.90 -19.95
C CYS A 364 6.17 2.71 -21.44
N ILE A 365 7.16 3.08 -22.24
CA ILE A 365 7.17 2.85 -23.68
C ILE A 365 8.19 1.74 -23.92
N PRO A 366 7.85 0.68 -24.68
CA PRO A 366 8.86 -0.25 -25.16
C PRO A 366 9.82 0.54 -26.05
N THR A 367 10.97 0.92 -25.53
CA THR A 367 12.00 1.58 -26.34
C THR A 367 12.44 0.59 -27.39
N ALA A 368 12.21 0.92 -28.66
CA ALA A 368 12.50 0.13 -29.87
C ALA A 368 13.99 -0.29 -30.07
N LYS A 369 14.84 -0.15 -29.05
CA LYS A 369 16.23 -0.61 -29.03
C LYS A 369 16.43 -1.99 -28.39
N GLY A 370 15.37 -2.62 -27.89
CA GLY A 370 15.21 -4.07 -27.90
C GLY A 370 13.86 -4.30 -28.57
N GLU A 371 13.83 -5.09 -29.65
CA GLU A 371 12.62 -5.28 -30.45
C GLU A 371 11.40 -5.49 -29.54
N PRO A 372 10.34 -4.67 -29.66
CA PRO A 372 9.08 -5.09 -29.12
C PRO A 372 8.71 -6.34 -29.91
N ILE A 373 8.62 -7.47 -29.24
CA ILE A 373 7.74 -8.53 -29.70
C ILE A 373 6.33 -7.92 -29.61
N HIS A 374 5.96 -7.11 -30.61
CA HIS A 374 4.59 -6.71 -30.84
C HIS A 374 3.93 -7.96 -31.42
N GLU A 375 3.63 -8.89 -30.52
CA GLU A 375 2.90 -10.09 -30.86
C GLU A 375 1.50 -9.65 -31.27
N PRO A 376 1.07 -9.95 -32.50
CA PRO A 376 -0.29 -9.63 -32.92
C PRO A 376 -1.24 -10.38 -32.00
N THR A 377 -2.25 -9.66 -31.52
CA THR A 377 -3.32 -10.22 -30.68
C THR A 377 -3.95 -11.43 -31.36
N MET A 378 -4.52 -12.34 -30.58
CA MET A 378 -5.20 -13.53 -31.11
C MET A 378 -6.20 -13.17 -32.24
N TRP A 379 -6.89 -12.04 -32.11
CA TRP A 379 -7.82 -11.51 -33.11
C TRP A 379 -7.15 -11.03 -34.40
N GLU A 380 -6.02 -10.33 -34.32
CA GLU A 380 -5.24 -9.92 -35.50
C GLU A 380 -4.65 -11.12 -36.27
N ARG A 381 -4.39 -12.22 -35.56
CA ARG A 381 -3.94 -13.48 -36.19
C ARG A 381 -5.08 -14.22 -36.86
N ILE A 382 -6.26 -14.26 -36.22
CA ILE A 382 -7.48 -14.86 -36.80
C ILE A 382 -7.89 -14.11 -38.08
N TRP A 383 -7.80 -12.78 -38.09
CA TRP A 383 -8.18 -11.95 -39.24
C TRP A 383 -7.20 -12.00 -40.42
N LYS A 384 -5.98 -12.51 -40.23
CA LYS A 384 -5.02 -12.74 -41.32
C LYS A 384 -5.20 -14.09 -42.03
N ILE A 385 -6.01 -14.97 -41.45
CA ILE A 385 -6.26 -16.33 -41.93
C ILE A 385 -7.64 -16.43 -42.60
N LEU A 386 -8.59 -15.58 -42.18
CA LEU A 386 -9.81 -15.25 -42.93
C LEU A 386 -9.49 -14.26 -44.05
#